data_AF-A0A0E3L6Z1-F1
#
_entry.id   AF-A0A0E3L6Z1-F1
#
_cell.length_a   1.000
_cell.length_b   1.000
_cell.length_c   1.000
_cell.angle_alpha   90.00
_cell.angle_beta   90.00
_cell.angle_gamma   90.00
#
_symmetry.space_group_name_H-M   'P 1'
#
loop_
_entity.id
_entity.type
_entity.pdbx_description
1 polymer ?
#
loop_
_entity_poly.entity_id
_entity_poly.type
_entity_poly.pdbx_seq_one_letter_code
_entity_poly.pdbx_strand_id
1 'polypeptide(L)'
;MKDTYLPAVENWVFEEDEEVQGFISLINGRICALFVKPGMQGKGIGTALIKHAKTLKGNLSLKVYLENGNALHFYEKCGFVPVSEETDEYTGFKQLLMKLEEKRQPGEPQLLSRTEELTGF
;
A
#
# COMPACT_ATOMS: atom_id res chain seq x y z
N MET A 1 -26.80 0.56 18.41
CA MET A 1 -26.48 0.35 16.98
C MET A 1 -25.01 0.66 16.81
N LYS A 2 -24.18 -0.32 16.43
CA LYS A 2 -22.78 -0.05 16.07
C LYS A 2 -22.78 0.27 14.58
N ASP A 3 -22.71 1.55 14.25
CA ASP A 3 -22.36 2.01 12.91
C ASP A 3 -20.88 1.70 12.68
N THR A 4 -20.56 0.42 12.48
CA THR A 4 -19.22 0.02 12.04
C THR A 4 -19.12 0.38 10.57
N TYR A 5 -18.79 1.64 10.30
CA TYR A 5 -18.40 2.08 8.96
C TYR A 5 -17.17 1.28 8.53
N LEU A 6 -17.32 0.44 7.52
CA LEU A 6 -16.18 -0.11 6.80
C LEU A 6 -15.41 1.08 6.18
N PRO A 7 -14.08 1.15 6.33
CA PRO A 7 -13.32 2.20 5.66
C PRO A 7 -13.57 2.10 4.16
N ALA A 8 -13.88 3.24 3.53
CA ALA A 8 -14.16 3.29 2.10
C ALA A 8 -12.93 2.81 1.32
N VAL A 9 -13.13 1.82 0.46
CA VAL A 9 -12.09 1.36 -0.46
C VAL A 9 -12.01 2.35 -1.61
N GLU A 10 -10.83 2.92 -1.82
CA GLU A 10 -10.55 3.81 -2.95
C GLU A 10 -9.99 2.98 -4.10
N ASN A 11 -10.56 3.12 -5.30
CA ASN A 11 -10.11 2.40 -6.49
C ASN A 11 -9.67 3.39 -7.56
N TRP A 12 -8.50 3.15 -8.15
CA TRP A 12 -7.96 3.93 -9.25
C TRP A 12 -7.62 2.99 -10.40
N VAL A 13 -7.94 3.41 -11.62
CA VAL A 13 -7.69 2.64 -12.84
C VAL A 13 -6.65 3.35 -13.71
N PHE A 14 -5.87 2.56 -14.45
CA PHE A 14 -5.10 3.04 -15.58
C PHE A 14 -5.86 2.68 -16.84
N GLU A 15 -6.26 3.70 -17.59
CA GLU A 15 -7.06 3.58 -18.81
C GLU A 15 -6.25 4.08 -20.02
N GLU A 16 -6.32 3.33 -21.11
CA GLU A 16 -5.73 3.68 -22.40
C GLU A 16 -6.70 3.23 -23.49
N ASP A 17 -7.00 4.09 -24.47
CA ASP A 17 -7.99 3.86 -25.54
C ASP A 17 -9.37 3.40 -25.01
N GLU A 18 -9.87 4.04 -23.96
CA GLU A 18 -11.15 3.73 -23.29
C GLU A 18 -11.20 2.31 -22.66
N GLU A 19 -10.06 1.62 -22.58
CA GLU A 19 -9.93 0.31 -21.95
C GLU A 19 -9.12 0.37 -20.64
N VAL A 20 -9.64 -0.27 -19.60
CA VAL A 20 -8.93 -0.46 -18.34
C VAL A 20 -7.79 -1.48 -18.52
N GLN A 21 -6.55 -1.01 -18.40
CA GLN A 21 -5.35 -1.84 -18.51
C GLN A 21 -4.82 -2.30 -17.14
N GLY A 22 -5.24 -1.67 -16.05
CA GLY A 22 -4.89 -2.06 -14.70
C GLY A 22 -5.61 -1.23 -13.64
N PHE A 23 -5.54 -1.66 -12.39
CA PHE A 23 -6.15 -0.96 -11.27
C PHE A 23 -5.37 -1.14 -9.96
N ILE A 24 -5.59 -0.22 -9.02
CA ILE A 24 -5.11 -0.29 -7.64
C ILE A 24 -6.24 0.05 -6.67
N SER A 25 -6.34 -0.73 -5.59
CA SER A 25 -7.33 -0.56 -4.53
C SER A 25 -6.63 -0.26 -3.21
N LEU A 26 -7.09 0.77 -2.51
CA LEU A 26 -6.46 1.30 -1.29
C LEU A 26 -7.46 1.35 -0.13
N ILE A 27 -6.98 1.05 1.07
CA ILE A 27 -7.66 1.33 2.34
C ILE A 27 -6.66 2.05 3.25
N ASN A 28 -6.87 3.33 3.51
CA ASN A 28 -6.00 4.15 4.39
C ASN A 28 -4.49 4.02 4.06
N GLY A 29 -4.13 4.03 2.77
CA GLY A 29 -2.73 3.88 2.33
C GLY A 29 -2.22 2.44 2.26
N ARG A 30 -3.00 1.44 2.67
CA ARG A 30 -2.71 0.04 2.40
C ARG A 30 -3.22 -0.36 1.01
N ILE A 31 -2.34 -0.92 0.18
CA ILE A 31 -2.71 -1.56 -1.08
C ILE A 31 -3.36 -2.90 -0.76
N CYS A 32 -4.63 -3.02 -1.10
CA CYS A 32 -5.41 -4.25 -0.96
C CYS A 32 -5.36 -5.09 -2.23
N ALA A 33 -5.30 -4.43 -3.38
CA ALA A 33 -5.17 -5.08 -4.68
C ALA A 33 -4.39 -4.18 -5.65
N LEU A 34 -3.57 -4.80 -6.49
CA LEU A 34 -2.93 -4.17 -7.64
C LEU A 34 -2.90 -5.21 -8.76
N PHE A 35 -3.44 -4.84 -9.91
CA PHE A 35 -3.48 -5.73 -11.07
C PHE A 35 -3.20 -4.95 -12.35
N VAL A 36 -2.48 -5.60 -13.27
CA VAL A 36 -2.22 -5.10 -14.62
C VAL A 36 -2.52 -6.25 -15.59
N LYS A 37 -3.28 -5.94 -16.64
CA LYS A 37 -3.63 -6.88 -17.73
C LYS A 37 -2.37 -7.61 -18.22
N PRO A 38 -2.35 -8.95 -18.34
CA PRO A 38 -1.13 -9.71 -18.61
C PRO A 38 -0.32 -9.21 -19.81
N GLY A 39 -0.98 -8.91 -20.94
CA GLY A 39 -0.32 -8.37 -22.15
C GLY A 39 0.22 -6.93 -22.02
N MET A 40 -0.06 -6.27 -20.90
CA MET A 40 0.38 -4.90 -20.60
C MET A 40 1.36 -4.83 -19.43
N GLN A 41 1.70 -5.97 -18.82
CA GLN A 41 2.74 -6.04 -17.80
C GLN A 41 4.11 -5.69 -18.37
N GLY A 42 5.01 -5.16 -17.53
CA GLY A 42 6.33 -4.71 -17.95
C GLY A 42 6.38 -3.36 -18.68
N LYS A 43 5.21 -2.74 -18.97
CA LYS A 43 5.11 -1.42 -19.64
C LYS A 43 5.07 -0.22 -18.68
N GLY A 44 5.37 -0.42 -17.39
CA GLY A 44 5.38 0.66 -16.39
C GLY A 44 4.03 1.03 -15.77
N ILE A 45 2.92 0.40 -16.18
CA ILE A 45 1.55 0.68 -15.65
C ILE A 45 1.48 0.49 -14.13
N GLY A 46 1.98 -0.64 -13.62
CA GLY A 46 1.98 -0.91 -12.17
C GLY A 46 2.76 0.16 -11.39
N THR A 47 3.91 0.59 -11.92
CA THR A 47 4.71 1.66 -11.34
C THR A 47 3.96 2.99 -11.34
N ALA A 48 3.24 3.32 -12.43
CA ALA A 48 2.43 4.52 -12.51
C ALA A 48 1.29 4.53 -11.47
N LEU A 49 0.60 3.39 -11.30
CA LEU A 49 -0.44 3.22 -10.28
C LEU A 49 0.13 3.39 -8.86
N ILE A 50 1.28 2.78 -8.55
CA ILE A 50 1.95 2.96 -7.24
C ILE A 50 2.37 4.41 -7.02
N LYS A 51 2.94 5.06 -8.04
CA LYS A 51 3.36 6.47 -7.94
C LYS A 51 2.15 7.37 -7.65
N HIS A 52 1.03 7.15 -8.34
CA HIS A 52 -0.20 7.87 -8.10
C HIS A 52 -0.72 7.66 -6.67
N ALA A 53 -0.82 6.41 -6.22
CA ALA A 53 -1.21 6.10 -4.85
C ALA A 53 -0.28 6.75 -3.81
N LYS A 54 1.03 6.78 -4.08
CA LYS A 54 2.00 7.40 -3.19
C LYS A 54 1.81 8.91 -3.10
N THR A 55 1.55 9.59 -4.22
CA THR A 55 1.21 11.02 -4.22
C THR A 55 -0.04 11.32 -3.39
N LEU A 56 -1.04 10.41 -3.38
CA LEU A 56 -2.28 10.61 -2.64
C LEU A 56 -2.17 10.33 -1.14
N LYS A 57 -1.32 9.37 -0.73
CA LYS A 57 -1.30 8.85 0.65
C LYS A 57 0.01 9.11 1.39
N GLY A 58 1.07 9.50 0.68
CA GLY A 58 2.43 9.65 1.16
C GLY A 58 3.09 8.32 1.50
N ASN A 59 2.59 7.65 2.53
CA ASN A 59 3.06 6.33 2.94
C ASN A 59 2.15 5.23 2.37
N LEU A 60 2.76 4.18 1.83
CA LEU A 60 2.05 3.00 1.36
C LEU A 60 2.48 1.75 2.11
N SER A 61 1.58 0.79 2.22
CA SER A 61 1.87 -0.54 2.75
C SER A 61 1.14 -1.63 1.98
N LEU A 62 1.64 -2.86 2.03
CA LEU A 62 0.98 -4.02 1.43
C LEU A 62 1.41 -5.31 2.13
N LYS A 63 0.62 -6.36 1.96
CA LYS A 63 1.05 -7.73 2.23
C LYS A 63 1.23 -8.48 0.92
N VAL A 64 2.28 -9.28 0.82
CA VAL A 64 2.58 -10.09 -0.37
C VAL A 64 3.12 -11.45 0.06
N TYR A 65 2.57 -12.52 -0.51
CA TYR A 65 3.03 -13.88 -0.26
C TYR A 65 4.45 -14.10 -0.77
N LEU A 66 5.25 -14.86 -0.01
CA LEU A 66 6.64 -15.17 -0.36
C LEU A 66 6.75 -15.95 -1.67
N GLU A 67 5.74 -16.77 -1.96
CA GLU A 67 5.63 -17.57 -3.19
C GLU A 67 5.46 -16.68 -4.44
N ASN A 68 4.97 -15.45 -4.28
CA ASN A 68 4.81 -14.52 -5.39
C ASN A 68 6.09 -13.71 -5.64
N GLY A 69 7.14 -14.42 -6.07
CA GLY A 69 8.45 -13.83 -6.35
C GLY A 69 8.41 -12.69 -7.38
N ASN A 70 7.49 -12.74 -8.34
CA ASN A 70 7.31 -11.67 -9.33
C ASN A 70 6.79 -10.38 -8.68
N ALA A 71 5.78 -10.48 -7.81
CA ALA A 71 5.24 -9.32 -7.10
C ALA A 71 6.24 -8.76 -6.09
N LEU A 72 6.95 -9.63 -5.36
CA LEU A 72 8.02 -9.22 -4.44
C LEU A 72 9.06 -8.35 -5.15
N HIS A 73 9.65 -8.86 -6.23
CA HIS A 73 10.65 -8.13 -7.01
C HIS A 73 10.11 -6.83 -7.58
N PHE A 74 8.85 -6.82 -8.02
CA PHE A 74 8.19 -5.62 -8.50
C PHE A 74 8.05 -4.55 -7.40
N TYR A 75 7.61 -4.93 -6.20
CA TYR A 75 7.46 -3.98 -5.08
C TYR A 75 8.80 -3.48 -4.56
N GLU A 76 9.82 -4.34 -4.47
CA GLU A 76 11.20 -3.94 -4.13
C GLU A 76 11.75 -2.91 -5.13
N LYS A 77 11.54 -3.13 -6.44
CA LYS A 77 11.89 -2.16 -7.49
C LYS A 77 11.14 -0.84 -7.37
N CYS A 78 9.93 -0.85 -6.83
CA CYS A 78 9.17 0.36 -6.53
C CYS A 78 9.63 1.05 -5.23
N GLY A 79 10.62 0.48 -4.53
CA GLY A 79 11.21 1.03 -3.30
C GLY A 79 10.51 0.59 -2.02
N PHE A 80 9.61 -0.41 -2.08
CA PHE A 80 9.06 -1.00 -0.87
C PHE A 80 10.15 -1.80 -0.14
N VAL A 81 10.14 -1.73 1.18
CA VAL A 81 11.03 -2.48 2.06
C VAL A 81 10.21 -3.43 2.94
N PRO A 82 10.66 -4.69 3.13
CA PRO A 82 10.01 -5.61 4.05
C PRO A 82 10.21 -5.13 5.49
N VAL A 83 9.15 -5.16 6.29
CA VAL A 83 9.18 -4.74 7.70
C VAL A 83 8.85 -5.86 8.67
N SER A 84 8.09 -6.86 8.24
CA SER A 84 7.81 -8.07 9.02
C SER A 84 7.40 -9.23 8.12
N GLU A 85 7.59 -10.44 8.62
CA GLU A 85 7.07 -11.69 8.04
C GLU A 85 6.01 -12.25 8.99
N GLU A 86 4.94 -12.78 8.42
CA GLU A 86 3.89 -13.49 9.16
C GLU A 86 3.36 -14.65 8.33
N THR A 87 2.77 -15.64 9.00
CA THR A 87 1.99 -16.68 8.33
C THR A 87 0.55 -16.22 8.28
N ASP A 88 -0.04 -16.23 7.08
CA ASP A 88 -1.46 -16.00 6.91
C ASP A 88 -2.24 -17.16 7.53
N GLU A 89 -3.04 -16.89 8.56
CA GLU A 89 -3.79 -17.89 9.31
C GLU A 89 -4.83 -18.64 8.45
N TYR A 90 -5.31 -18.02 7.37
CA TYR A 90 -6.33 -18.62 6.50
C TYR A 90 -5.74 -19.55 5.45
N THR A 91 -4.56 -19.22 4.93
CA THR A 91 -3.93 -19.95 3.82
C THR A 91 -2.75 -20.81 4.25
N GLY A 92 -2.16 -20.52 5.41
CA GLY A 92 -0.94 -21.15 5.90
C GLY A 92 0.34 -20.69 5.19
N PHE A 93 0.23 -19.80 4.19
CA PHE A 93 1.37 -19.29 3.45
C PHE A 93 2.03 -18.12 4.17
N LYS A 94 3.34 -18.00 3.97
CA LYS A 94 4.11 -16.88 4.51
C LYS A 94 3.91 -15.64 3.66
N GLN A 95 3.73 -14.49 4.30
CA GLN A 95 3.63 -13.20 3.65
C GLN A 95 4.48 -12.14 4.34
N LEU A 96 4.99 -11.22 3.55
CA LEU A 96 5.70 -10.04 4.03
C LEU A 96 4.75 -8.86 4.10
N LEU A 97 4.78 -8.14 5.23
CA LEU A 97 4.36 -6.75 5.26
C LEU A 97 5.50 -5.91 4.70
N MET A 98 5.21 -5.13 3.66
CA MET A 98 6.15 -4.19 3.07
C MET A 98 5.64 -2.76 3.18
N LYS A 99 6.55 -1.81 3.31
CA LYS A 99 6.24 -0.37 3.39
C LYS A 99 7.04 0.44 2.39
N LEU A 100 6.42 1.51 1.90
CA LEU A 100 7.04 2.52 1.07
C LEU A 100 6.76 3.88 1.70
N GLU A 101 7.75 4.42 2.40
CA GLU A 101 7.61 5.65 3.19
C GLU A 101 8.01 6.89 2.37
N GLU A 102 7.39 8.04 2.66
CA GLU A 102 7.85 9.32 2.16
C GLU A 102 9.27 9.61 2.62
N LYS A 103 10.09 10.15 1.72
CA LYS A 103 11.41 10.63 2.11
C LYS A 103 11.20 11.86 2.98
N ARG A 104 11.38 11.71 4.29
CA ARG A 104 11.41 12.82 5.24
C ARG A 104 12.46 13.84 4.81
N GLN A 105 12.09 15.10 4.73
CA GLN A 105 13.09 16.17 4.70
C GLN A 105 13.80 16.17 6.07
N PRO A 106 15.14 16.18 6.11
CA PRO A 106 15.84 16.32 7.37
C PRO A 106 15.56 17.72 7.94
N GLY A 107 14.78 17.81 9.02
CA GLY A 107 14.56 19.09 9.73
C GLY A 107 13.16 19.32 10.32
N GLU A 108 12.15 18.50 10.00
CA GLU A 108 10.80 18.74 10.52
C GLU A 108 10.61 18.09 11.91
N PRO A 109 10.36 18.87 12.97
CA PRO A 109 10.19 18.33 14.31
C PRO A 109 8.91 17.50 14.41
N GLN A 110 9.00 16.32 15.03
CA GLN A 110 7.82 15.55 15.41
C GLN A 110 7.03 16.32 16.47
N LEU A 111 5.81 16.72 16.15
CA LEU A 111 4.79 16.95 17.17
C LEU A 111 4.55 15.59 17.85
N LEU A 112 5.22 15.36 18.98
CA LEU A 112 4.86 14.30 19.91
C LEU A 112 3.40 14.54 20.27
N SER A 113 2.52 13.59 19.96
CA SER A 113 1.15 13.60 20.45
C SER A 113 1.21 13.54 21.96
N ARG A 114 1.13 14.71 22.60
CA ARG A 114 1.07 14.86 24.05
C ARG A 114 -0.30 14.33 24.46
N THR A 115 -0.38 13.07 24.87
CA THR A 115 -1.47 12.62 25.74
C THR A 115 -1.28 13.34 27.06
N GLU A 116 -1.98 14.46 27.22
CA GLU A 116 -2.15 15.10 28.52
C GLU A 116 -3.04 14.21 29.37
N GLU A 117 -2.45 13.37 30.21
CA GLU A 117 -3.12 12.91 31.42
C GLU A 117 -3.09 14.07 32.43
N LEU A 118 -4.10 14.93 32.35
CA LEU A 118 -4.49 15.81 33.45
C LEU A 118 -5.63 15.12 34.21
N THR A 119 -5.28 14.24 35.14
CA THR A 119 -6.17 13.94 36.27
C THR A 119 -6.02 15.07 37.28
N GLY A 120 -6.93 16.03 37.19
CA GLY A 120 -7.14 17.05 38.21
C GLY A 120 -7.92 16.48 39.40
N PHE A 121 -7.47 16.91 40.59
CA PHE A 121 -8.16 17.05 41.88
C PHE A 121 -9.03 15.89 42.40
#